data_AF-A0A962AE59-F1
#
_entry.id   AF-A0A962AE59-F1
#
_cell.length_a   1.000
_cell.length_b   1.000
_cell.length_c   1.000
_cell.angle_alpha   90.00
_cell.angle_beta   90.00
_cell.angle_gamma   90.00
#
_symmetry.space_group_name_H-M   'P 1'
#
loop_
_entity.id
_entity.type
_entity.pdbx_description
1 polymer ?
#
loop_
_entity_poly.entity_id
_entity_poly.type
_entity_poly.pdbx_seq_one_letter_code
_entity_poly.pdbx_strand_id
1 'polypeptide(L)'
;MAEANNPSQRLQDRRPLSPHLEIYKMMFTMVMSGLHRITGMCLYAGTLLLAWYFIAAASGRGSFETVNWVYSSLLGRLVLFGFTWSLFHHLMGGVRHAIWDAGYMFD
;
A
#
# COMPACT_ATOMS: atom_id res chain seq x y z
N MET A 1 33.43 13.94 -17.08
CA MET A 1 33.25 12.49 -16.86
C MET A 1 34.39 11.97 -15.98
N ALA A 2 34.44 12.39 -14.71
CA ALA A 2 35.55 12.06 -13.81
C ALA A 2 35.03 11.71 -12.42
N GLU A 3 34.29 10.61 -12.29
CA GLU A 3 33.83 10.08 -10.99
C GLU A 3 33.80 8.55 -10.99
N ALA A 4 34.93 7.91 -11.32
CA ALA A 4 35.03 6.44 -11.21
C ALA A 4 36.43 6.02 -10.76
N ASN A 5 36.90 6.52 -9.61
CA ASN A 5 38.10 5.97 -8.98
C ASN A 5 38.23 6.32 -7.48
N ASN A 6 37.13 6.36 -6.73
CA ASN A 6 37.24 6.50 -5.28
C ASN A 6 37.57 5.13 -4.63
N PRO A 7 38.74 4.94 -4.00
CA PRO A 7 39.12 3.68 -3.39
C PRO A 7 38.19 3.23 -2.25
N SER A 8 37.45 4.14 -1.60
CA SER A 8 36.48 3.78 -0.57
C SER A 8 35.27 3.00 -1.12
N GLN A 9 34.80 3.36 -2.31
CA GLN A 9 33.68 2.65 -2.98
C GLN A 9 34.09 1.22 -3.36
N ARG A 10 35.32 1.03 -3.86
CA ARG A 10 35.87 -0.32 -4.15
C ARG A 10 35.96 -1.23 -2.93
N LEU A 11 36.19 -0.68 -1.75
CA LEU A 11 36.23 -1.44 -0.49
C LEU A 11 34.83 -1.76 0.05
N GLN A 12 33.84 -0.91 -0.24
CA GLN A 12 32.44 -1.15 0.11
C GLN A 12 31.85 -2.29 -0.75
N ASP A 13 32.14 -2.32 -2.06
CA ASP A 13 31.68 -3.40 -2.97
C ASP A 13 32.18 -4.80 -2.60
N ARG A 14 33.26 -4.90 -1.81
CA ARG A 14 33.86 -6.18 -1.38
C ARG A 14 33.37 -6.67 -0.03
N ARG A 15 32.59 -5.88 0.71
CA ARG A 15 32.08 -6.28 2.04
C ARG A 15 30.71 -6.91 1.88
N PRO A 16 30.50 -8.15 2.37
CA PRO A 16 29.18 -8.74 2.34
C PRO A 16 28.22 -7.94 3.24
N LEU A 17 26.99 -7.74 2.77
CA LEU A 17 25.93 -7.17 3.59
C LEU A 17 25.58 -8.20 4.69
N SER A 18 25.52 -7.76 5.94
CA SER A 18 25.06 -8.64 7.00
C SER A 18 23.61 -9.08 6.74
N PRO A 19 23.23 -10.34 7.00
CA PRO A 19 21.85 -10.78 6.88
C PRO A 19 20.93 -9.93 7.77
N HIS A 20 19.73 -9.60 7.27
CA HIS A 20 18.81 -8.69 7.94
C HIS A 20 17.38 -9.23 7.87
N LEU A 21 16.59 -8.90 6.83
CA LEU A 21 15.17 -9.30 6.74
C LEU A 21 14.97 -10.82 6.74
N GLU A 22 15.92 -11.57 6.20
CA GLU A 22 15.84 -13.03 6.10
C GLU A 22 16.00 -13.74 7.46
N ILE A 23 16.75 -13.14 8.39
CA ILE A 23 17.03 -13.74 9.71
C ILE A 23 16.23 -13.10 10.85
N TYR A 24 15.65 -11.92 10.63
CA TYR A 24 14.93 -11.19 11.66
C TYR A 24 13.57 -11.85 11.95
N LYS A 25 13.26 -12.03 13.24
CA LYS A 25 11.96 -12.58 13.65
C LYS A 25 10.87 -11.53 13.44
N MET A 26 9.92 -11.82 12.55
CA MET A 26 8.80 -10.92 12.26
C MET A 26 7.95 -10.67 13.52
N MET A 27 7.91 -9.40 13.95
CA MET A 27 7.03 -8.94 15.04
C MET A 27 5.71 -8.42 14.48
N PHE A 28 4.64 -8.55 15.25
CA PHE A 28 3.31 -8.10 14.83
C PHE A 28 3.28 -6.61 14.47
N THR A 29 3.96 -5.76 15.25
CA THR A 29 4.07 -4.32 15.00
C THR A 29 4.76 -4.01 13.67
N MET A 30 5.80 -4.77 13.31
CA MET A 30 6.47 -4.64 12.00
C MET A 30 5.56 -5.03 10.85
N VAL A 31 4.86 -6.17 10.98
CA VAL A 31 3.88 -6.63 9.97
C VAL A 31 2.79 -5.58 9.79
N MET A 32 2.24 -5.04 10.88
CA MET A 32 1.22 -3.99 10.83
C MET A 32 1.73 -2.70 10.17
N SER A 33 2.98 -2.31 10.41
CA SER A 33 3.60 -1.16 9.72
C SER A 33 3.76 -1.42 8.22
N GLY A 34 4.22 -2.62 7.83
CA GLY A 34 4.31 -3.03 6.43
C GLY A 34 2.95 -3.06 5.74
N LEU A 35 1.96 -3.68 6.37
CA LEU A 35 0.59 -3.73 5.86
C LEU A 35 -0.01 -2.33 5.71
N HIS A 36 0.22 -1.40 6.65
CA HIS A 36 -0.28 -0.03 6.53
C HIS A 36 0.24 0.66 5.25
N ARG A 37 1.51 0.44 4.89
CA ARG A 37 2.10 0.96 3.63
C ARG A 37 1.50 0.29 2.41
N ILE A 38 1.37 -1.04 2.43
CA ILE A 38 0.78 -1.81 1.34
C ILE A 38 -0.67 -1.39 1.09
N THR A 39 -1.49 -1.29 2.14
CA THR A 39 -2.88 -0.86 2.03
C THR A 39 -2.98 0.59 1.55
N GLY A 40 -2.04 1.46 1.92
CA GLY A 40 -1.94 2.82 1.36
C GLY A 40 -1.70 2.82 -0.15
N MET A 41 -0.80 1.97 -0.66
CA MET A 41 -0.59 1.78 -2.10
C MET A 41 -1.83 1.23 -2.80
N CYS A 42 -2.51 0.25 -2.21
CA CYS A 42 -3.77 -0.30 -2.73
C CYS A 42 -4.86 0.76 -2.83
N LEU A 43 -4.92 1.71 -1.89
CA LEU A 43 -5.92 2.78 -1.92
C LEU A 43 -5.74 3.72 -3.11
N TYR A 44 -4.51 4.02 -3.54
CA TYR A 44 -4.32 4.80 -4.77
C TYR A 44 -4.94 4.12 -5.99
N ALA A 45 -4.71 2.81 -6.15
CA ALA A 45 -5.33 2.05 -7.23
C ALA A 45 -6.86 1.98 -7.08
N GLY A 46 -7.36 1.77 -5.86
CA GLY A 46 -8.79 1.71 -5.58
C GLY A 46 -9.52 3.03 -5.79
N THR A 47 -8.87 4.18 -5.60
CA THR A 47 -9.44 5.48 -5.94
C THR A 47 -9.72 5.60 -7.44
N LEU A 48 -8.90 5.00 -8.31
CA LEU A 48 -9.17 4.96 -9.75
C LEU A 48 -10.43 4.14 -10.07
N LEU A 49 -10.64 3.03 -9.37
CA LEU A 49 -11.88 2.23 -9.47
C LEU A 49 -13.08 3.07 -9.01
N LEU A 50 -12.97 3.76 -7.89
CA LEU A 50 -14.05 4.63 -7.39
C LEU A 50 -14.36 5.77 -8.38
N ALA A 51 -13.34 6.39 -8.95
CA ALA A 51 -13.49 7.42 -9.98
C ALA A 51 -14.18 6.87 -11.23
N TRP A 52 -13.77 5.68 -11.71
CA TRP A 52 -14.40 5.03 -12.85
C TRP A 52 -15.89 4.77 -12.61
N TYR A 53 -16.26 4.31 -11.41
CA TYR A 53 -17.65 4.10 -11.03
C TYR A 53 -18.47 5.39 -11.09
N PHE A 54 -17.98 6.49 -10.50
CA PHE A 54 -18.71 7.76 -10.51
C PHE A 54 -18.80 8.40 -11.89
N ILE A 55 -17.73 8.33 -12.68
CA ILE A 55 -17.74 8.80 -14.07
C ILE A 55 -18.76 8.02 -14.89
N ALA A 56 -18.78 6.69 -14.78
CA ALA A 56 -19.73 5.85 -15.49
C ALA A 56 -21.18 6.12 -15.05
N ALA A 57 -21.41 6.31 -13.75
CA ALA A 57 -22.72 6.69 -13.20
C ALA A 57 -23.22 8.03 -13.76
N ALA A 58 -22.33 9.00 -13.97
CA ALA A 58 -22.67 10.30 -14.57
C ALA A 58 -22.79 10.27 -16.11
N SER A 59 -22.20 9.26 -16.78
CA SER A 59 -22.11 9.19 -18.25
C SER A 59 -23.30 8.50 -18.93
N GLY A 60 -24.30 8.06 -18.15
CA GLY A 60 -25.51 7.43 -18.66
C GLY A 60 -25.51 5.90 -18.60
N ARG A 61 -26.63 5.32 -19.03
CA ARG A 61 -27.01 3.93 -18.73
C ARG A 61 -26.01 2.89 -19.24
N GLY A 62 -25.60 2.96 -20.50
CA GLY A 62 -24.70 1.96 -21.09
C GLY A 62 -23.32 1.90 -20.41
N SER A 63 -22.76 3.06 -20.09
CA SER A 63 -21.49 3.17 -19.35
C SER A 63 -21.61 2.57 -17.94
N PHE A 64 -22.71 2.87 -17.25
CA PHE A 64 -22.95 2.34 -15.91
C PHE A 64 -23.20 0.82 -15.91
N GLU A 65 -23.94 0.29 -16.88
CA GLU A 65 -24.17 -1.16 -17.02
C GLU A 65 -22.86 -1.92 -17.22
N THR A 66 -21.90 -1.35 -17.97
CA THR A 66 -20.57 -1.94 -18.16
C THR A 66 -19.80 -2.05 -16.84
N VAL A 67 -19.74 -0.96 -16.07
CA VAL A 67 -19.07 -0.97 -14.75
C VAL A 67 -19.78 -1.92 -13.80
N ASN A 68 -21.10 -1.88 -13.76
CA ASN A 68 -21.89 -2.74 -12.89
C ASN A 68 -21.67 -4.23 -13.22
N TRP A 69 -21.55 -4.59 -14.49
CA TRP A 69 -21.22 -5.95 -14.90
C TRP A 69 -19.83 -6.38 -14.37
N VAL A 70 -18.81 -5.52 -14.49
CA VAL A 70 -17.47 -5.79 -13.96
C VAL A 70 -17.51 -5.92 -12.42
N TYR A 71 -18.16 -4.98 -11.73
CA TYR A 71 -18.16 -4.89 -10.27
C TYR A 71 -19.00 -5.99 -9.61
N SER A 72 -20.04 -6.46 -10.32
CA SER A 72 -20.88 -7.56 -9.85
C SER A 72 -20.28 -8.95 -10.14
N SER A 73 -19.25 -9.06 -10.98
CA SER A 73 -18.51 -10.29 -11.19
C SER A 73 -17.81 -10.77 -9.91
N LEU A 74 -17.51 -12.07 -9.79
CA LEU A 74 -16.82 -12.61 -8.62
C LEU A 74 -15.47 -11.91 -8.39
N LEU A 75 -14.68 -11.73 -9.46
CA LEU A 75 -13.39 -11.04 -9.38
C LEU A 75 -13.55 -9.57 -8.98
N GLY A 76 -14.53 -8.88 -9.57
CA GLY A 76 -14.85 -7.49 -9.21
C GLY A 76 -15.20 -7.36 -7.73
N ARG A 77 -16.06 -8.23 -7.20
CA ARG A 77 -16.42 -8.26 -5.78
C ARG A 77 -15.23 -8.55 -4.87
N LEU A 78 -14.33 -9.47 -5.26
CA LEU A 78 -13.10 -9.75 -4.50
C LEU A 78 -12.17 -8.53 -4.45
N VAL A 79 -12.00 -7.83 -5.57
CA VAL A 79 -11.20 -6.60 -5.63
C VAL A 79 -11.84 -5.50 -4.78
N LEU A 80 -13.16 -5.30 -4.87
CA LEU A 80 -13.89 -4.32 -4.06
C LEU A 80 -13.80 -4.65 -2.56
N PHE A 81 -13.92 -5.93 -2.19
CA PHE A 81 -13.70 -6.36 -0.81
C PHE A 81 -12.28 -6.05 -0.34
N GLY A 82 -11.27 -6.35 -1.16
CA GLY A 82 -9.87 -6.01 -0.87
C GLY A 82 -9.64 -4.50 -0.74
N PHE A 83 -10.32 -3.69 -1.55
CA PHE A 83 -10.30 -2.23 -1.44
C PHE A 83 -10.93 -1.75 -0.13
N THR A 84 -12.11 -2.26 0.22
CA THR A 84 -12.79 -1.94 1.48
C THR A 84 -11.94 -2.33 2.68
N TRP A 85 -11.35 -3.54 2.68
CA TRP A 85 -10.44 -3.98 3.73
C TRP A 85 -9.20 -3.08 3.83
N SER A 86 -8.61 -2.72 2.69
CA SER A 86 -7.45 -1.80 2.63
C SER A 86 -7.80 -0.43 3.21
N LEU A 87 -9.00 0.09 2.93
CA LEU A 87 -9.50 1.35 3.46
C LEU A 87 -9.56 1.32 4.99
N PHE A 88 -10.24 0.32 5.56
CA PHE A 88 -10.37 0.23 7.01
C PHE A 88 -9.03 -0.02 7.70
N HIS A 89 -8.20 -0.93 7.17
CA HIS A 89 -6.88 -1.20 7.74
C HIS A 89 -5.98 0.04 7.71
N HIS A 90 -5.93 0.75 6.58
CA HIS A 90 -5.13 1.97 6.46
C HIS A 90 -5.67 3.09 7.36
N LEU A 91 -7.00 3.29 7.41
CA LEU A 91 -7.63 4.28 8.28
C LEU A 91 -7.31 4.04 9.76
N MET A 92 -7.53 2.82 10.27
CA MET A 92 -7.25 2.49 11.68
C MET A 92 -5.76 2.62 12.00
N GLY A 93 -4.89 2.16 11.09
CA GLY A 93 -3.44 2.35 11.23
C GLY A 93 -3.06 3.84 11.23
N GLY A 94 -3.68 4.64 10.38
CA GLY A 94 -3.46 6.09 10.30
C GLY A 94 -3.92 6.83 11.56
N VAL A 95 -5.07 6.46 12.13
CA VAL A 95 -5.52 6.98 13.43
C VAL A 95 -4.52 6.64 14.53
N ARG A 96 -4.02 5.39 14.58
CA ARG A 96 -2.98 5.00 15.53
C ARG A 96 -1.70 5.82 15.34
N HIS A 97 -1.27 6.03 14.10
CA HIS A 97 -0.11 6.87 13.80
C HIS A 97 -0.34 8.32 14.26
N ALA A 98 -1.52 8.90 14.00
CA ALA A 98 -1.86 10.24 14.48
C ALA A 98 -1.86 10.35 16.02
N ILE A 99 -2.29 9.31 16.73
CA ILE A 99 -2.22 9.25 18.20
C ILE A 99 -0.76 9.24 18.68
N TRP A 100 0.09 8.44 18.05
CA TRP A 100 1.53 8.42 18.34
C TRP A 100 2.19 9.76 18.02
N ASP A 101 1.88 10.37 16.88
CA ASP A 101 2.40 11.68 16.48
C ASP A 101 1.96 12.79 17.46
N ALA A 102 0.81 12.62 18.12
CA ALA A 102 0.33 13.51 19.17
C ALA A 102 0.97 13.28 20.56
N GLY A 103 1.88 12.30 20.70
CA GLY A 103 2.61 12.07 21.94
C GLY A 103 2.01 11.01 22.88
N TYR A 104 1.00 10.24 22.44
CA TYR A 104 0.26 9.29 23.29
C TYR A 104 0.53 7.82 22.92
N MET A 105 0.26 6.88 23.84
CA MET A 105 0.28 5.41 23.62
C MET A 105 1.62 4.80 23.16
N PHE A 106 2.71 5.14 23.85
CA PHE A 106 4.07 4.60 23.59
C PHE A 106 4.49 3.43 24.49
N ASP A 107 3.66 3.08 25.48
CA ASP A 107 3.95 2.05 26.49
C ASP A 107 3.56 0.63 26.05
#